data_AF-A0A1B4G142-F1
#
_entry.id   AF-A0A1B4G142-F1
#
_cell.length_a   1.000
_cell.length_b   1.000
_cell.length_c   1.000
_cell.angle_alpha   90.00
_cell.angle_beta   90.00
_cell.angle_gamma   90.00
#
_symmetry.space_group_name_H-M   'P 1'
#
loop_
_entity.id
_entity.type
_entity.pdbx_description
1 polymer ?
#
loop_
_entity_poly.entity_id
_entity_poly.type
_entity_poly.pdbx_seq_one_letter_code
_entity_poly.pdbx_strand_id
1 'polypeptide(L)'
;MTGVELDYWTARAEGYMGIKIKGPGQRVAGQFRTKQTVLVKSEGTDSWREFNSQLWTTAGPIIERELISIEAEHPGCWFAQERYTKHSGRAETPLIAAMRAFVASKFGDEVPA
;
A
#
# COMPACT_ATOMS: atom_id res chain seq x y z
N MET A 1 3.36 6.02 7.88
CA MET A 1 2.11 5.29 7.56
C MET A 1 2.28 3.78 7.64
N THR A 2 1.31 3.07 8.21
CA THR A 2 1.25 1.59 8.21
C THR A 2 -0.22 1.14 8.19
N GLY A 3 -0.48 -0.16 8.01
CA GLY A 3 -1.84 -0.71 8.07
C GLY A 3 -2.78 -0.07 7.04
N VAL A 4 -4.02 0.21 7.47
CA VAL A 4 -5.10 0.68 6.59
C VAL A 4 -4.81 2.03 5.93
N GLU A 5 -4.06 2.90 6.61
CA GLU A 5 -3.67 4.21 6.08
C GLU A 5 -2.71 4.04 4.90
N LEU A 6 -1.71 3.17 5.05
CA LEU A 6 -0.79 2.84 3.96
C LEU A 6 -1.51 2.13 2.81
N ASP A 7 -2.44 1.22 3.10
CA ASP A 7 -3.26 0.56 2.08
C ASP A 7 -4.11 1.58 1.31
N TYR A 8 -4.70 2.57 2.00
CA TYR A 8 -5.52 3.60 1.37
C TYR A 8 -4.69 4.45 0.42
N TRP A 9 -3.56 4.97 0.88
CA TRP A 9 -2.69 5.82 0.08
C TRP A 9 -2.03 5.07 -1.07
N THR A 10 -1.66 3.80 -0.86
CA THR A 10 -1.15 2.94 -1.94
C THR A 10 -2.23 2.71 -3.00
N ALA A 11 -3.48 2.44 -2.60
CA ALA A 11 -4.58 2.30 -3.55
C ALA A 11 -4.85 3.60 -4.32
N ARG A 12 -4.75 4.77 -3.67
CA ARG A 12 -4.83 6.08 -4.36
C ARG A 12 -3.68 6.28 -5.34
N ALA A 13 -2.45 5.92 -4.96
CA ALA A 13 -1.27 5.99 -5.83
C ALA A 13 -1.35 5.06 -7.04
N GLU A 14 -1.96 3.89 -6.90
CA GLU A 14 -2.30 2.96 -8.00
C GLU A 14 -3.40 3.50 -8.94
N GLY A 15 -4.03 4.63 -8.60
CA GLY A 15 -5.07 5.25 -9.40
C GLY A 15 -6.49 4.77 -9.10
N TYR A 16 -6.73 4.04 -8.01
CA TYR A 16 -8.10 3.69 -7.61
C TYR A 16 -8.87 4.92 -7.15
N MET A 17 -9.98 5.21 -7.82
CA MET A 17 -10.89 6.31 -7.45
C MET A 17 -12.00 5.87 -6.50
N GLY A 18 -12.45 4.62 -6.60
CA GLY A 18 -13.42 4.05 -5.67
C GLY A 18 -12.71 3.34 -4.51
N ILE A 19 -12.54 4.01 -3.39
CA ILE A 19 -11.89 3.45 -2.19
C ILE A 19 -12.80 3.59 -0.97
N LYS A 20 -12.94 2.52 -0.18
CA LYS A 20 -13.69 2.51 1.09
C LYS A 20 -12.86 1.86 2.19
N ILE A 21 -12.86 2.47 3.36
CA ILE A 21 -12.33 1.83 4.57
C ILE A 21 -13.49 1.15 5.29
N LYS A 22 -13.31 -0.12 5.65
CA LYS A 22 -14.25 -0.87 6.49
C LYS A 22 -13.66 -1.11 7.87
N GLY A 23 -14.46 -0.80 8.89
CA GLY A 23 -14.13 -1.07 10.29
C GLY A 23 -14.10 -2.57 10.62
N PRO A 24 -13.51 -2.95 11.78
CA PRO A 24 -13.60 -4.31 12.29
C PRO A 24 -15.07 -4.69 12.57
N GLY A 25 -15.36 -5.99 12.63
CA GLY A 25 -16.70 -6.54 12.87
C GLY A 25 -17.61 -6.56 11.63
N GLN A 26 -17.14 -6.04 10.49
CA GLN A 26 -17.87 -6.08 9.23
C GLN A 26 -17.58 -7.39 8.47
N ARG A 27 -18.55 -7.83 7.66
CA ARG A 27 -18.37 -8.93 6.69
C ARG A 27 -17.92 -8.38 5.35
N VAL A 28 -16.79 -8.88 4.84
CA VAL A 28 -16.30 -8.61 3.49
C VAL A 28 -16.14 -9.95 2.78
N ALA A 29 -16.74 -10.10 1.60
CA ALA A 29 -16.75 -11.37 0.84
C ALA A 29 -17.17 -12.59 1.71
N GLY A 30 -18.14 -12.41 2.61
CA GLY A 30 -18.63 -13.46 3.51
C GLY A 30 -17.76 -13.72 4.75
N GLN A 31 -16.56 -13.14 4.84
CA GLN A 31 -15.65 -13.32 5.97
C GLN A 31 -15.73 -12.16 6.96
N PHE A 32 -15.69 -12.46 8.26
CA PHE A 32 -15.59 -11.44 9.30
C PHE A 32 -14.18 -10.86 9.34
N ARG A 33 -14.08 -9.54 9.43
CA ARG A 33 -12.81 -8.84 9.59
C ARG A 33 -12.58 -8.42 11.03
N THR A 34 -11.43 -8.78 11.57
CA THR A 34 -10.98 -8.44 12.92
C THR A 34 -10.21 -7.13 12.97
N LYS A 35 -9.82 -6.60 11.80
CA LYS A 35 -9.06 -5.35 11.63
C LYS A 35 -9.73 -4.49 10.56
N GLN A 36 -9.36 -3.21 10.52
CA GLN A 36 -9.75 -2.33 9.42
C GLN A 36 -9.15 -2.83 8.09
N THR A 37 -9.89 -2.65 7.00
CA THR A 37 -9.44 -3.06 5.66
C THR A 37 -9.84 -2.02 4.60
N VAL A 38 -9.07 -1.95 3.52
CA VAL A 38 -9.36 -1.11 2.36
C VAL A 38 -10.04 -1.96 1.30
N LEU A 39 -11.14 -1.43 0.76
CA LEU A 39 -11.81 -1.98 -0.42
C LEU A 39 -11.59 -1.02 -1.58
N VAL A 40 -11.20 -1.57 -2.74
CA VAL A 40 -11.08 -0.84 -3.99
C VAL A 40 -12.10 -1.34 -5.01
N LYS A 41 -12.56 -0.42 -5.85
CA LYS A 41 -13.42 -0.70 -7.00
C LYS A 41 -12.59 -0.52 -8.27
N SER A 42 -12.50 -1.55 -9.09
CA SER A 42 -11.82 -1.46 -10.39
C SER A 42 -12.65 -0.60 -11.35
N GLU A 43 -11.98 0.12 -12.24
CA GLU A 43 -12.66 0.88 -13.28
C GLU A 43 -13.47 -0.06 -14.18
N GLY A 44 -14.70 0.33 -14.52
CA GLY A 44 -15.60 -0.46 -15.36
C GLY A 44 -16.23 -1.69 -14.68
N THR A 45 -15.99 -1.94 -13.39
CA THR A 45 -16.65 -3.04 -12.65
C THR A 45 -17.52 -2.50 -11.53
N ASP A 46 -18.60 -3.22 -11.18
CA ASP A 46 -19.38 -2.94 -9.95
C ASP A 46 -18.91 -3.70 -8.71
N SER A 47 -17.85 -4.52 -8.87
CA SER A 47 -17.29 -5.34 -7.82
C SER A 47 -16.30 -4.57 -6.94
N TRP A 48 -16.43 -4.75 -5.63
CA TRP A 48 -15.45 -4.30 -4.64
C TRP A 48 -14.55 -5.47 -4.25
N ARG A 49 -13.25 -5.22 -4.15
CA ARG A 49 -12.28 -6.20 -3.67
C ARG A 49 -11.43 -5.62 -2.57
N GLU A 50 -10.88 -6.50 -1.74
CA GLU A 50 -9.91 -6.08 -0.73
C GLU A 50 -8.60 -5.66 -1.36
N PHE A 51 -8.02 -4.62 -0.78
CA PHE A 51 -6.71 -4.12 -1.14
C PHE A 51 -5.82 -4.19 0.09
N ASN A 52 -4.67 -4.82 -0.07
CA ASN A 52 -3.68 -4.95 0.98
C ASN A 52 -2.29 -4.83 0.35
N SER A 53 -1.65 -3.71 0.61
CA SER A 53 -0.32 -3.34 0.11
C SER A 53 0.82 -4.11 0.79
N GLN A 54 0.51 -4.86 1.85
CA GLN A 54 1.46 -5.69 2.60
C GLN A 54 1.46 -7.16 2.14
N LEU A 55 0.73 -7.48 1.06
CA LEU A 55 0.80 -8.77 0.38
C LEU A 55 1.69 -8.66 -0.86
N TRP A 56 2.56 -9.65 -1.05
CA TRP A 56 3.41 -9.74 -2.24
C TRP A 56 2.61 -9.77 -3.55
N THR A 57 1.42 -10.36 -3.55
CA THR A 57 0.53 -10.39 -4.72
C THR A 57 0.05 -9.00 -5.14
N THR A 58 0.05 -8.02 -4.22
CA THR A 58 -0.26 -6.61 -4.52
C THR A 58 1.02 -5.83 -4.76
N ALA A 59 1.99 -5.91 -3.83
CA ALA A 59 3.17 -5.06 -3.82
C ALA A 59 4.23 -5.48 -4.85
N GLY A 60 4.38 -6.78 -5.14
CA GLY A 60 5.37 -7.29 -6.09
C GLY A 60 5.29 -6.63 -7.47
N PRO A 61 4.11 -6.65 -8.12
CA PRO A 61 3.92 -5.95 -9.39
C PRO A 61 4.21 -4.45 -9.34
N ILE A 62 3.91 -3.77 -8.22
CA ILE A 62 4.21 -2.35 -8.03
C ILE A 62 5.72 -2.13 -7.93
N ILE A 63 6.41 -2.94 -7.13
CA ILE A 63 7.87 -2.88 -6.94
C ILE A 63 8.60 -3.02 -8.26
N GLU A 64 8.21 -4.01 -9.08
CA GLU A 64 8.80 -4.25 -10.40
C GLU A 64 8.50 -3.10 -11.37
N ARG A 65 7.25 -2.66 -11.46
CA ARG A 65 6.82 -1.61 -12.40
C ARG A 65 7.45 -0.25 -12.09
N GLU A 66 7.59 0.08 -10.81
CA GLU A 66 8.13 1.37 -10.33
C GLU A 66 9.63 1.30 -10.02
N LEU A 67 10.28 0.16 -10.30
CA LEU A 67 11.73 -0.05 -10.10
C LEU A 67 12.20 0.28 -8.68
N ILE A 68 11.46 -0.15 -7.67
CA ILE A 68 11.77 0.14 -6.26
C ILE A 68 12.86 -0.81 -5.79
N SER A 69 14.01 -0.26 -5.38
CA SER A 69 15.04 -1.05 -4.70
C SER A 69 14.66 -1.26 -3.25
N ILE A 70 14.96 -2.45 -2.70
CA ILE A 70 14.69 -2.81 -1.30
C ILE A 70 15.98 -3.36 -0.69
N GLU A 71 16.38 -2.81 0.46
CA GLU A 71 17.59 -3.15 1.18
C GLU A 71 17.27 -3.35 2.67
N ALA A 72 17.87 -4.37 3.29
CA ALA A 72 17.89 -4.49 4.74
C ALA A 72 19.06 -3.64 5.28
N GLU A 73 18.76 -2.55 5.97
CA GLU A 73 19.80 -1.68 6.56
C GLU A 73 20.40 -2.33 7.82
N HIS A 74 19.53 -2.84 8.70
CA HIS A 74 19.90 -3.59 9.91
C HIS A 74 18.70 -4.43 10.40
N PRO A 75 18.86 -5.34 11.36
CA PRO A 75 17.73 -6.13 11.88
C PRO A 75 16.56 -5.24 12.30
N GLY A 76 15.37 -5.52 11.76
CA GLY A 76 14.16 -4.75 12.02
C GLY A 76 14.04 -3.41 11.27
N CYS A 77 14.96 -3.08 10.36
CA CYS A 77 14.86 -1.89 9.52
C CYS A 77 15.16 -2.20 8.06
N TRP A 78 14.18 -1.90 7.21
CA TRP A 78 14.26 -1.96 5.77
C TRP A 78 14.20 -0.56 5.19
N PHE A 79 15.02 -0.33 4.18
CA PHE A 79 15.01 0.85 3.35
C PHE A 79 14.54 0.48 1.95
N ALA A 80 13.72 1.33 1.36
CA ALA A 80 13.34 1.22 -0.04
C ALA A 80 13.41 2.58 -0.72
N GLN A 81 13.75 2.60 -2.01
CA GLN A 81 13.85 3.81 -2.81
C GLN A 81 13.29 3.58 -4.21
N GLU A 82 12.42 4.49 -4.66
CA GLU A 82 11.95 4.52 -6.04
C GLU A 82 13.03 5.11 -6.96
N ARG A 83 13.20 4.52 -8.15
CA ARG A 83 14.39 4.75 -8.99
C ARG A 83 14.51 6.17 -9.52
N TYR A 84 13.40 6.78 -9.93
CA TYR A 84 13.39 8.01 -10.73
C TYR A 84 13.28 9.27 -9.87
N THR A 85 12.33 9.29 -8.95
CA THR A 85 12.05 10.41 -8.04
C THR A 85 12.97 10.42 -6.83
N LYS A 86 13.61 9.29 -6.52
CA LYS A 86 14.45 9.09 -5.32
C LYS A 86 13.73 9.20 -4.00
N HIS A 87 12.40 9.30 -4.00
CA HIS A 87 11.61 9.15 -2.79
C HIS A 87 11.85 7.78 -2.16
N SER A 88 11.86 7.78 -0.84
CA SER A 88 12.28 6.62 -0.06
C SER A 88 11.34 6.35 1.10
N GLY A 89 11.41 5.13 1.62
CA GLY A 89 10.63 4.69 2.76
C GLY A 89 11.49 3.81 3.67
N ARG A 90 11.31 3.96 4.98
CA ARG A 90 11.85 3.04 5.98
C ARG A 90 10.73 2.36 6.75
N ALA A 91 10.88 1.08 7.07
CA ALA A 91 9.92 0.35 7.90
C ALA A 91 10.49 -0.96 8.46
N GLU A 92 9.73 -1.63 9.34
CA GLU A 92 10.10 -2.92 9.93
C GLU A 92 10.00 -4.10 8.95
N THR A 93 9.29 -3.92 7.83
CA THR A 93 9.13 -4.93 6.78
C THR A 93 9.47 -4.36 5.41
N PRO A 94 9.97 -5.20 4.48
CA PRO A 94 10.37 -4.74 3.14
C PRO A 94 9.18 -4.15 2.36
N LEU A 95 8.00 -4.74 2.49
CA LEU A 95 6.81 -4.28 1.77
C LEU A 95 6.30 -2.95 2.29
N ILE A 96 6.28 -2.73 3.61
CA ILE A 96 5.88 -1.43 4.17
C ILE A 96 6.87 -0.34 3.71
N ALA A 97 8.18 -0.64 3.71
CA ALA A 97 9.19 0.31 3.23
C ALA A 97 8.99 0.65 1.75
N ALA A 98 8.79 -0.37 0.90
CA ALA A 98 8.55 -0.20 -0.52
C ALA A 98 7.28 0.62 -0.81
N MET A 99 6.16 0.31 -0.14
CA MET A 99 4.91 1.03 -0.36
C MET A 99 4.98 2.47 0.16
N ARG A 100 5.75 2.76 1.23
CA ARG A 100 6.04 4.14 1.65
C ARG A 100 6.81 4.91 0.56
N ALA A 101 7.85 4.30 -0.02
CA ALA A 101 8.60 4.92 -1.12
C ALA A 101 7.72 5.16 -2.36
N PHE A 102 6.85 4.22 -2.68
CA PHE A 102 5.88 4.34 -3.79
C PHE A 102 4.87 5.47 -3.55
N VAL A 103 4.25 5.53 -2.38
CA VAL A 103 3.29 6.60 -2.05
C VAL A 103 4.00 7.97 -2.10
N ALA A 104 5.20 8.06 -1.54
CA ALA A 104 5.99 9.28 -1.57
C ALA A 104 6.38 9.69 -3.00
N SER A 105 6.65 8.75 -3.91
CA SER A 105 6.95 9.08 -5.31
C SER A 105 5.77 9.67 -6.09
N LYS A 106 4.53 9.49 -5.61
CA LYS A 106 3.32 10.04 -6.24
C LYS A 106 2.83 11.32 -5.58
N PHE A 107 2.99 11.46 -4.25
CA PHE A 107 2.37 12.55 -3.49
C PHE A 107 3.38 13.43 -2.73
N GLY A 108 4.66 13.09 -2.74
CA GLY A 108 5.68 13.70 -1.89
C GLY A 108 5.75 13.06 -0.49
N ASP A 109 6.64 13.57 0.36
CA ASP A 109 6.98 12.94 1.65
C ASP A 109 5.87 13.08 2.71
N GLU A 110 4.96 14.04 2.54
CA GLU A 110 3.83 14.28 3.43
C GLU A 110 2.51 13.98 2.72
N VAL A 111 1.72 13.06 3.26
CA VAL A 111 0.32 12.87 2.88
C VAL A 111 -0.58 13.12 4.10
N PRO A 112 -1.81 13.63 3.90
CA PRO A 112 -2.77 13.81 4.99
C PRO A 112 -3.03 12.49 5.74
N ALA A 113 -3.08 12.58 7.07
CA ALA A 113 -3.48 11.48 7.96
C ALA A 113 -5.00 11.24 7.95
#